data_AF-A0A9E4SGX6-F1
#
_entry.id   AF-A0A9E4SGX6-F1
#
_cell.length_a   1.000
_cell.length_b   1.000
_cell.length_c   1.000
_cell.angle_alpha   90.00
_cell.angle_beta   90.00
_cell.angle_gamma   90.00
#
_symmetry.space_group_name_H-M   'P 1'
#
loop_
_entity.id
_entity.type
_entity.pdbx_description
1 polymer ?
#
loop_
_entity_poly.entity_id
_entity_poly.type
_entity_poly.pdbx_seq_one_letter_code
_entity_poly.pdbx_strand_id
1 'polypeptide(L)'
;MIFSRKNNYRLLMGGLFLFVVVACESIGVDSTRQFRPAAEISDSIDEIEIPTSIPPSPRKPTIDNSGSWGADDFEVGSTPPIVIMTGPEHCGWENATFLFLSVPVGTVASSAADRIQFIKDPLGTMSSFAERFGGEFEADAELPADAEFSGYVNKGVELWISETVFDTGIFMVDGEHIEKWPRVEPQLGCD
;
A
#
# COMPACT_ATOMS: atom_id res chain seq x y z
N MET A 1 28.85 -19.71 -46.98
CA MET A 1 28.88 -20.71 -45.89
C MET A 1 27.57 -20.53 -45.13
N ILE A 2 26.45 -21.25 -45.33
CA ILE A 2 26.11 -22.68 -45.27
C ILE A 2 26.56 -23.36 -43.97
N PHE A 3 25.65 -23.55 -43.01
CA PHE A 3 25.00 -24.81 -42.57
C PHE A 3 24.00 -24.47 -41.42
N SER A 4 22.69 -24.79 -41.48
CA SER A 4 22.05 -26.10 -41.20
C SER A 4 22.39 -26.64 -39.79
N ARG A 5 21.48 -27.11 -38.92
CA ARG A 5 20.25 -27.91 -39.10
C ARG A 5 19.55 -28.12 -37.73
N LYS A 6 18.19 -28.23 -37.75
CA LYS A 6 17.30 -29.30 -37.17
C LYS A 6 17.46 -29.75 -35.70
N ASN A 7 16.49 -30.32 -34.97
CA ASN A 7 15.07 -30.66 -35.06
C ASN A 7 14.69 -31.25 -33.68
N ASN A 8 13.40 -31.16 -33.33
CA ASN A 8 12.52 -32.19 -32.73
C ASN A 8 13.06 -33.21 -31.71
N TYR A 9 12.39 -33.28 -30.56
CA TYR A 9 12.01 -34.57 -29.96
C TYR A 9 10.51 -34.59 -29.62
N ARG A 10 9.82 -35.51 -30.31
CA ARG A 10 8.44 -35.94 -30.11
C ARG A 10 8.45 -37.17 -29.19
N LEU A 11 7.48 -37.22 -28.27
CA LEU A 11 6.70 -38.39 -27.78
C LEU A 11 7.40 -39.71 -27.39
N LEU A 12 7.03 -40.22 -26.20
CA LEU A 12 6.46 -41.56 -25.90
C LEU A 12 6.14 -41.59 -24.38
N MET A 13 4.86 -41.62 -23.96
CA MET A 13 4.03 -42.81 -23.66
C MET A 13 4.29 -43.48 -22.30
N GLY A 14 3.18 -43.76 -21.58
CA GLY A 14 3.07 -44.60 -20.37
C GLY A 14 2.66 -43.76 -19.14
N GLY A 15 1.43 -43.76 -18.63
CA GLY A 15 0.46 -44.84 -18.54
C GLY A 15 0.40 -45.34 -17.10
N LEU A 16 -0.46 -44.74 -16.26
CA LEU A 16 -1.05 -45.46 -15.13
C LEU A 16 -2.37 -44.79 -14.74
N PHE A 17 -3.46 -45.39 -15.18
CA PHE A 17 -4.81 -45.19 -14.64
C PHE A 17 -4.87 -45.89 -13.29
N LEU A 18 -5.15 -45.15 -12.21
CA LEU A 18 -5.73 -45.74 -11.02
C LEU A 18 -7.16 -45.23 -10.90
N PHE A 19 -8.09 -46.15 -11.19
CA PHE A 19 -9.51 -46.02 -10.85
C PHE A 19 -9.65 -46.11 -9.32
N VAL A 20 -10.23 -45.10 -8.68
CA VAL A 20 -10.90 -45.29 -7.39
C VAL A 20 -12.39 -45.08 -7.63
N VAL A 21 -13.10 -46.20 -7.58
CA VAL A 21 -14.52 -46.38 -7.82
C VAL A 21 -15.19 -46.60 -6.46
N VAL A 22 -16.19 -45.77 -6.18
CA VAL A 22 -17.42 -46.07 -5.42
C VAL A 22 -17.32 -46.26 -3.90
N ALA A 23 -18.03 -45.39 -3.18
CA ALA A 23 -19.26 -45.79 -2.49
C ALA A 23 -20.13 -44.57 -2.17
N CYS A 24 -21.32 -44.53 -2.79
CA CYS A 24 -22.44 -43.70 -2.40
C CYS A 24 -23.27 -44.55 -1.44
N GLU A 25 -23.34 -44.18 -0.16
CA GLU A 25 -24.24 -44.81 0.80
C GLU A 25 -25.26 -43.79 1.31
N SER A 26 -26.46 -43.93 0.74
CA SER A 26 -27.76 -43.93 1.40
C SER A 26 -28.07 -42.87 2.45
N ILE A 27 -28.92 -41.94 2.02
CA ILE A 27 -29.84 -41.17 2.86
C ILE A 27 -30.75 -42.15 3.61
N GLY A 28 -30.49 -42.35 4.90
CA GLY A 28 -31.40 -42.98 5.85
C GLY A 28 -32.16 -41.90 6.61
N VAL A 29 -33.40 -41.62 6.20
CA VAL A 29 -34.35 -40.87 7.02
C VAL A 29 -34.91 -41.86 8.04
N ASP A 30 -34.43 -41.81 9.29
CA ASP A 30 -35.09 -42.49 10.40
C ASP A 30 -35.93 -41.50 11.21
N SER A 31 -37.20 -41.84 11.29
CA SER A 31 -38.28 -41.08 11.88
C SER A 31 -38.56 -41.62 13.27
N THR A 32 -37.88 -41.06 14.27
CA THR A 32 -38.34 -41.11 15.67
C THR A 32 -38.44 -39.71 16.24
N ARG A 33 -39.62 -39.12 16.00
CA ARG A 33 -40.13 -37.91 16.61
C ARG A 33 -40.44 -38.22 18.08
N GLN A 34 -39.45 -38.07 18.96
CA GLN A 34 -39.67 -38.10 20.40
C GLN A 34 -39.86 -36.67 20.89
N PHE A 35 -41.12 -36.27 21.06
CA PHE A 35 -41.49 -35.03 21.75
C PHE A 35 -40.97 -35.09 23.19
N ARG A 36 -39.98 -34.25 23.53
CA ARG A 36 -39.60 -33.97 24.92
C ARG A 36 -40.51 -32.87 25.48
N PRO A 37 -40.89 -32.95 26.77
CA PRO A 37 -41.74 -31.97 27.43
C PRO A 37 -41.01 -30.64 27.63
N ALA A 38 -41.76 -29.54 27.61
CA ALA A 38 -41.31 -28.20 27.92
C ALA A 38 -40.94 -28.11 29.41
N ALA A 39 -39.66 -28.10 29.73
CA ALA A 39 -39.13 -27.74 31.03
C ALA A 39 -37.76 -27.09 30.87
N GLU A 40 -37.67 -25.85 31.33
CA GLU A 40 -36.47 -25.14 31.81
C GLU A 40 -35.31 -24.96 30.81
N ILE A 41 -35.37 -23.85 30.06
CA ILE A 41 -34.19 -23.18 29.52
C ILE A 41 -33.98 -21.93 30.39
N SER A 42 -33.27 -22.09 31.51
CA SER A 42 -32.51 -20.99 32.10
C SER A 42 -31.04 -21.36 32.05
N ASP A 43 -30.18 -20.37 31.81
CA ASP A 43 -28.72 -20.44 31.73
C ASP A 43 -28.13 -21.12 30.49
N SER A 44 -27.94 -20.32 29.43
CA SER A 44 -26.60 -19.91 28.98
C SER A 44 -26.73 -19.27 27.58
N ILE A 45 -27.05 -17.98 27.54
CA ILE A 45 -26.69 -17.17 26.37
C ILE A 45 -25.21 -16.88 26.55
N ASP A 46 -24.34 -17.69 25.93
CA ASP A 46 -22.98 -17.24 25.67
C ASP A 46 -23.09 -15.95 24.86
N GLU A 47 -22.52 -14.87 25.39
CA GLU A 47 -22.36 -13.60 24.71
C GLU A 47 -21.68 -13.86 23.37
N ILE A 48 -22.45 -13.83 22.28
CA ILE A 48 -21.88 -13.59 20.96
C ILE A 48 -21.41 -12.15 21.02
N GLU A 49 -20.12 -11.95 21.30
CA GLU A 49 -19.43 -10.69 21.06
C GLU A 49 -19.58 -10.37 19.58
N ILE A 50 -20.59 -9.57 19.25
CA ILE A 50 -20.66 -8.90 17.96
C ILE A 50 -19.46 -7.95 17.97
N PRO A 51 -18.46 -8.09 17.08
CA PRO A 51 -17.38 -7.12 17.03
C PRO A 51 -18.01 -5.77 16.65
N THR A 52 -18.14 -4.87 17.62
CA THR A 52 -18.63 -3.50 17.42
C THR A 52 -17.59 -2.61 16.71
N SER A 53 -16.57 -3.20 16.11
CA SER A 53 -15.58 -2.50 15.31
C SER A 53 -15.98 -2.58 13.84
N ILE A 54 -16.88 -1.67 13.44
CA ILE A 54 -16.82 -1.17 12.07
C ILE A 54 -15.44 -0.51 11.95
N PRO A 55 -14.54 -0.94 11.03
CA PRO A 55 -13.29 -0.22 10.84
C PRO A 55 -13.66 1.23 10.53
N PRO A 56 -13.06 2.23 11.23
CA PRO A 56 -13.38 3.61 10.96
C PRO A 56 -13.13 3.86 9.47
N SER A 57 -14.17 4.33 8.77
CA SER A 57 -14.03 4.88 7.42
C SER A 57 -12.81 5.82 7.41
N PRO A 58 -11.96 5.83 6.37
CA PRO A 58 -10.80 6.73 6.32
C PRO A 58 -11.26 8.15 6.63
N ARG A 59 -10.86 8.65 7.80
CA ARG A 59 -11.27 9.94 8.33
C ARG A 59 -10.35 10.99 7.73
N LYS A 60 -10.96 12.07 7.24
CA LYS A 60 -10.31 13.16 6.52
C LYS A 60 -9.26 13.84 7.41
N PRO A 61 -7.96 13.81 7.07
CA PRO A 61 -6.90 14.42 7.86
C PRO A 61 -6.98 15.95 7.82
N THR A 62 -6.77 16.59 8.96
CA THR A 62 -6.70 18.06 9.10
C THR A 62 -5.30 18.49 9.57
N ILE A 63 -4.78 19.56 8.96
CA ILE A 63 -3.38 20.00 9.03
C ILE A 63 -3.15 20.96 10.21
N ASP A 64 -2.03 20.83 10.92
CA ASP A 64 -1.49 21.91 11.74
C ASP A 64 -0.46 22.75 10.96
N ASN A 65 -0.22 23.99 11.40
CA ASN A 65 0.59 24.97 10.65
C ASN A 65 2.11 24.64 10.60
N SER A 66 2.54 23.42 10.98
CA SER A 66 3.94 23.02 11.08
C SER A 66 4.51 22.34 9.82
N GLY A 67 3.67 22.05 8.81
CA GLY A 67 4.09 21.24 7.64
C GLY A 67 4.03 19.73 7.89
N SER A 68 3.57 19.31 9.07
CA SER A 68 3.21 17.93 9.39
C SER A 68 1.82 17.60 8.82
N TRP A 69 1.70 16.48 8.11
CA TRP A 69 0.41 15.98 7.61
C TRP A 69 -0.06 14.91 8.61
N GLY A 70 -1.12 15.20 9.37
CA GLY A 70 -1.67 14.30 10.37
C GLY A 70 -3.11 13.90 10.09
N ALA A 71 -3.45 12.64 10.38
CA ALA A 71 -4.80 12.28 10.82
C ALA A 71 -5.00 12.85 12.25
N ASP A 72 -6.24 13.14 12.63
CA ASP A 72 -6.61 14.05 13.74
C ASP A 72 -6.18 13.62 15.17
N ASP A 73 -5.40 12.56 15.36
CA ASP A 73 -5.10 11.96 16.67
C ASP A 73 -3.61 11.75 16.98
N PHE A 74 -2.74 12.62 16.44
CA PHE A 74 -1.32 12.43 16.66
C PHE A 74 -0.87 12.74 18.10
N GLU A 75 -0.44 11.71 18.84
CA GLU A 75 0.17 11.88 20.16
C GLU A 75 1.43 12.74 20.08
N VAL A 76 1.52 13.74 20.97
CA VAL A 76 2.73 14.55 21.18
C VAL A 76 3.88 13.61 21.57
N GLY A 77 4.79 13.35 20.64
CA GLY A 77 5.97 12.48 20.84
C GLY A 77 6.11 11.34 19.83
N SER A 78 5.10 11.06 19.01
CA SER A 78 5.23 10.13 17.88
C SER A 78 5.91 10.84 16.68
N THR A 79 6.33 10.14 15.61
CA THR A 79 6.69 10.79 14.31
C THR A 79 5.53 10.70 13.29
N PRO A 80 5.04 11.79 12.68
CA PRO A 80 3.81 11.77 11.87
C PRO A 80 3.91 10.78 10.69
N PRO A 81 2.76 10.27 10.21
CA PRO A 81 2.71 9.29 9.12
C PRO A 81 3.28 9.85 7.81
N ILE A 82 3.23 11.18 7.65
CA ILE A 82 3.88 11.89 6.55
C ILE A 82 4.65 13.09 7.11
N VAL A 83 5.90 13.23 6.66
CA VAL A 83 6.73 14.41 6.89
C VAL A 83 7.10 15.00 5.54
N ILE A 84 6.85 16.30 5.35
CA ILE A 84 7.38 17.05 4.21
C ILE A 84 8.37 18.09 4.72
N MET A 85 9.55 18.15 4.11
CA MET A 85 10.57 19.12 4.48
C MET A 85 11.38 19.59 3.27
N THR A 86 11.75 20.87 3.29
CA THR A 86 12.74 21.41 2.36
C THR A 86 14.12 20.87 2.71
N GLY A 87 14.95 20.63 1.69
CA GLY A 87 16.31 20.17 1.88
C GLY A 87 17.18 21.18 2.63
N PRO A 88 18.17 20.70 3.39
CA PRO A 88 19.10 21.56 4.13
C PRO A 88 20.04 22.37 3.21
N GLU A 89 20.13 23.68 3.47
CA GLU A 89 21.05 24.61 2.77
C GLU A 89 22.52 24.23 2.96
N HIS A 90 22.92 23.69 4.12
CA HIS A 90 24.31 23.30 4.37
C HIS A 90 24.78 22.13 3.49
N CYS A 91 23.86 21.45 2.82
CA CYS A 91 24.12 20.37 1.86
C CYS A 91 23.94 20.85 0.42
N GLY A 92 23.54 22.11 0.22
CA GLY A 92 23.16 22.67 -1.06
C GLY A 92 21.86 22.08 -1.60
N TRP A 93 20.92 21.66 -0.74
CA TRP A 93 19.67 20.98 -1.13
C TRP A 93 18.43 21.86 -0.97
N GLU A 94 18.60 23.16 -0.79
CA GLU A 94 17.53 24.11 -0.45
C GLU A 94 16.41 24.20 -1.51
N ASN A 95 16.68 23.75 -2.73
CA ASN A 95 15.69 23.71 -3.82
C ASN A 95 14.98 22.36 -3.96
N ALA A 96 15.39 21.35 -3.19
CA ALA A 96 14.72 20.06 -3.14
C ALA A 96 13.72 20.01 -1.99
N THR A 97 12.62 19.29 -2.19
CA THR A 97 11.64 18.97 -1.15
C THR A 97 11.55 17.46 -1.00
N PHE A 98 11.63 16.98 0.23
CA PHE A 98 11.53 15.57 0.59
C PHE A 98 10.18 15.29 1.22
N LEU A 99 9.58 14.16 0.84
CA LEU A 99 8.43 13.58 1.51
C LEU A 99 8.82 12.22 2.08
N PHE A 100 8.59 12.01 3.36
CA PHE A 100 8.76 10.73 4.03
C PHE A 100 7.39 10.16 4.39
N LEU A 101 7.05 9.04 3.76
CA LEU A 101 5.78 8.34 3.96
C LEU A 101 6.00 7.08 4.79
N SER A 102 5.27 6.93 5.89
CA SER A 102 5.25 5.71 6.67
C SER A 102 4.59 4.56 5.91
N VAL A 103 5.17 3.37 6.04
CA VAL A 103 4.64 2.13 5.47
C VAL A 103 4.35 1.11 6.58
N PRO A 104 3.16 0.48 6.61
CA PRO A 104 2.01 0.67 5.70
C PRO A 104 1.42 2.10 5.74
N VAL A 105 0.82 2.54 4.63
CA VAL A 105 0.21 3.87 4.52
C VAL A 105 -0.89 4.03 5.58
N GLY A 106 -0.89 5.15 6.29
CA GLY A 106 -1.84 5.38 7.41
C GLY A 106 -1.29 4.97 8.76
N THR A 107 -0.09 4.41 8.84
CA THR A 107 0.56 4.04 10.11
C THR A 107 1.62 5.04 10.54
N VAL A 108 2.01 4.96 11.81
CA VAL A 108 3.13 5.72 12.38
C VAL A 108 4.39 4.86 12.25
N ALA A 109 5.39 5.33 11.49
CA ALA A 109 6.67 4.65 11.40
C ALA A 109 7.41 4.65 12.74
N SER A 110 7.86 3.48 13.17
CA SER A 110 8.67 3.29 14.39
C SER A 110 10.17 3.57 14.19
N SER A 111 10.63 3.60 12.95
CA SER A 111 12.02 3.84 12.57
C SER A 111 12.13 4.49 11.20
N ALA A 112 13.34 4.92 10.82
CA ALA A 112 13.60 5.39 9.46
C ALA A 112 13.40 4.29 8.40
N ALA A 113 13.61 3.02 8.75
CA ALA A 113 13.41 1.89 7.85
C ALA A 113 11.92 1.65 7.52
N ASP A 114 11.01 2.12 8.36
CA ASP A 114 9.55 2.04 8.15
C ASP A 114 9.03 3.23 7.33
N ARG A 115 9.94 3.96 6.65
CA ARG A 115 9.61 5.11 5.81
C ARG A 115 10.13 4.89 4.39
N ILE A 116 9.37 5.43 3.43
CA ILE A 116 9.82 5.59 2.05
C ILE A 116 10.01 7.09 1.81
N GLN A 117 11.10 7.43 1.14
CA GLN A 117 11.41 8.81 0.77
C GLN A 117 11.05 9.05 -0.70
N PHE A 118 10.44 10.20 -0.96
CA PHE A 118 10.17 10.73 -2.29
C PHE A 118 10.71 12.15 -2.39
N ILE A 119 11.01 12.62 -3.60
CA ILE A 119 11.66 13.90 -3.80
C ILE A 119 11.01 14.72 -4.91
N LYS A 120 10.88 16.02 -4.68
CA LYS A 120 10.65 17.05 -5.70
C LYS A 120 11.92 17.88 -5.83
N ASP A 121 12.53 17.84 -7.01
CA ASP A 121 13.74 18.60 -7.33
C ASP A 121 13.58 19.29 -8.70
N PRO A 122 12.84 20.41 -8.76
CA PRO A 122 12.50 21.09 -10.01
C PRO A 122 13.72 21.72 -10.70
N LEU A 123 14.83 21.92 -9.98
CA LEU A 123 16.05 22.55 -10.51
C LEU A 123 17.18 21.55 -10.76
N GLY A 124 16.98 20.25 -10.51
CA GLY A 124 18.02 19.22 -10.68
C GLY A 124 19.20 19.38 -9.73
N THR A 125 18.97 20.01 -8.56
CA THR A 125 19.99 20.25 -7.54
C THR A 125 20.59 18.94 -7.00
N MET A 126 19.81 17.86 -7.07
CA MET A 126 20.14 16.52 -6.60
C MET A 126 20.61 15.59 -7.74
N SER A 127 20.97 16.14 -8.91
CA SER A 127 21.39 15.36 -10.08
C SER A 127 22.57 14.42 -9.83
N SER A 128 23.44 14.71 -8.86
CA SER A 128 24.52 13.80 -8.43
C SER A 128 24.04 12.51 -7.75
N PHE A 129 22.75 12.41 -7.42
CA PHE A 129 22.11 11.25 -6.80
C PHE A 129 21.03 10.62 -7.69
N ALA A 130 20.95 11.02 -8.96
CA ALA A 130 19.89 10.60 -9.88
C ALA A 130 19.79 9.07 -10.03
N GLU A 131 20.89 8.34 -9.83
CA GLU A 131 20.91 6.87 -9.86
C GLU A 131 20.12 6.21 -8.72
N ARG A 132 19.79 6.96 -7.67
CA ARG A 132 18.99 6.50 -6.53
C ARG A 132 17.50 6.79 -6.69
N PHE A 133 17.12 7.48 -7.77
CA PHE A 133 15.74 7.87 -7.99
C PHE A 133 15.04 6.82 -8.85
N GLY A 134 13.79 6.52 -8.52
CA GLY A 134 12.90 5.66 -9.31
C GLY A 134 12.47 6.27 -10.65
N GLY A 135 12.97 7.46 -10.98
CA GLY A 135 12.66 8.24 -12.18
C GLY A 135 13.07 9.70 -12.00
N GLU A 136 12.65 10.54 -12.94
CA GLU A 136 12.80 12.00 -12.84
C GLU A 136 11.58 12.61 -12.14
N PHE A 137 11.74 13.83 -11.60
CA PHE A 137 10.61 14.65 -11.21
C PHE A 137 9.83 15.09 -12.46
N GLU A 138 8.53 14.85 -12.48
CA GLU A 138 7.66 15.24 -13.58
C GLU A 138 6.69 16.32 -13.06
N ALA A 139 6.84 17.55 -13.53
CA ALA A 139 6.03 18.70 -13.06
C ALA A 139 4.60 18.68 -13.60
N ASP A 140 4.39 18.08 -14.78
CA ASP A 140 3.11 17.97 -15.49
C ASP A 140 2.86 16.50 -15.82
N ALA A 141 2.71 15.67 -14.79
CA ALA A 141 2.55 14.22 -14.92
C ALA A 141 1.11 13.84 -15.31
N GLU A 142 0.96 12.69 -15.96
CA GLU A 142 -0.35 12.06 -16.11
C GLU A 142 -0.63 11.18 -14.87
N LEU A 143 -1.82 11.31 -14.30
CA LEU A 143 -2.24 10.46 -13.19
C LEU A 143 -2.60 9.05 -13.72
N PRO A 144 -1.97 7.98 -13.23
CA PRO A 144 -2.32 6.62 -13.61
C PRO A 144 -3.79 6.29 -13.31
N ALA A 145 -4.41 5.47 -14.15
CA ALA A 145 -5.82 5.10 -14.01
C ALA A 145 -6.13 4.29 -12.74
N ASP A 146 -5.13 3.65 -12.15
CA ASP A 146 -5.21 2.89 -10.89
C ASP A 146 -4.71 3.70 -9.68
N ALA A 147 -4.40 4.99 -9.85
CA ALA A 147 -4.05 5.84 -8.72
C ALA A 147 -5.27 6.10 -7.84
N GLU A 148 -5.11 5.87 -6.54
CA GLU A 148 -6.13 6.12 -5.54
C GLU A 148 -5.71 7.26 -4.61
N PHE A 149 -6.69 8.07 -4.21
CA PHE A 149 -6.49 9.10 -3.20
C PHE A 149 -6.10 8.43 -1.87
N SER A 150 -4.94 8.78 -1.34
CA SER A 150 -4.40 8.17 -0.11
C SER A 150 -5.12 8.60 1.17
N GLY A 151 -6.02 9.58 1.09
CA GLY A 151 -6.63 10.22 2.24
C GLY A 151 -5.92 11.51 2.66
N TYR A 152 -4.65 11.72 2.28
CA TYR A 152 -3.86 12.86 2.74
C TYR A 152 -4.03 14.12 1.88
N VAL A 153 -4.28 15.26 2.53
CA VAL A 153 -4.40 16.58 1.87
C VAL A 153 -3.62 17.66 2.64
N ASN A 154 -2.95 18.56 1.91
CA ASN A 154 -2.29 19.74 2.46
C ASN A 154 -2.55 20.98 1.61
N LYS A 155 -3.22 21.98 2.18
CA LYS A 155 -3.53 23.26 1.49
C LYS A 155 -4.18 23.06 0.11
N GLY A 156 -4.98 22.01 -0.05
CA GLY A 156 -5.63 21.66 -1.31
C GLY A 156 -4.87 20.67 -2.19
N VAL A 157 -3.59 20.39 -1.89
CA VAL A 157 -2.80 19.38 -2.59
C VAL A 157 -3.05 18.00 -1.99
N GLU A 158 -3.49 17.07 -2.80
CA GLU A 158 -3.79 15.69 -2.44
C GLU A 158 -2.63 14.75 -2.76
N LEU A 159 -2.39 13.75 -1.92
CA LEU A 159 -1.46 12.66 -2.23
C LEU A 159 -2.23 11.49 -2.84
N TRP A 160 -1.80 11.07 -4.02
CA TRP A 160 -2.35 9.93 -4.76
C TRP A 160 -1.28 8.85 -4.96
N ILE A 161 -1.69 7.60 -4.83
CA ILE A 161 -0.80 6.43 -4.87
C ILE A 161 -1.36 5.43 -5.89
N SER A 162 -0.53 4.99 -6.82
CA SER A 162 -0.82 3.88 -7.73
C SER A 162 -0.03 2.67 -7.28
N GLU A 163 -0.70 1.55 -7.01
CA GLU A 163 -0.02 0.32 -6.57
C GLU A 163 0.94 -0.21 -7.64
N THR A 164 0.64 -0.01 -8.94
CA THR A 164 1.46 -0.54 -10.03
C THR A 164 2.77 0.21 -10.23
N VAL A 165 2.84 1.49 -9.84
CA VAL A 165 4.04 2.32 -10.02
C VAL A 165 4.58 2.94 -8.73
N PHE A 166 4.09 2.50 -7.56
CA PHE A 166 4.51 3.01 -6.25
C PHE A 166 6.02 2.90 -6.01
N ASP A 167 6.65 1.86 -6.57
CA ASP A 167 8.11 1.67 -6.50
C ASP A 167 8.90 2.74 -7.28
N THR A 168 8.24 3.50 -8.17
CA THR A 168 8.88 4.56 -8.96
C THR A 168 8.53 5.95 -8.46
N GLY A 169 7.36 6.15 -7.84
CA GLY A 169 6.97 7.46 -7.33
C GLY A 169 5.55 7.54 -6.79
N ILE A 170 5.21 8.75 -6.34
CA ILE A 170 3.88 9.16 -5.87
C ILE A 170 3.41 10.38 -6.66
N PHE A 171 2.12 10.69 -6.56
CA PHE A 171 1.50 11.79 -7.29
C PHE A 171 0.94 12.85 -6.33
N MET A 172 1.30 14.10 -6.55
CA MET A 172 0.75 15.25 -5.84
C MET A 172 -0.24 15.96 -6.77
N VAL A 173 -1.51 16.04 -6.37
CA VAL A 173 -2.60 16.55 -7.21
C VAL A 173 -3.15 17.85 -6.63
N ASP A 174 -3.08 18.94 -7.41
CA ASP A 174 -3.65 20.25 -7.10
C ASP A 174 -4.57 20.68 -8.25
N GLY A 175 -5.84 20.26 -8.17
CA GLY A 175 -6.81 20.47 -9.24
C GLY A 175 -6.41 19.75 -10.53
N GLU A 176 -6.08 20.52 -11.58
CA GLU A 176 -5.62 19.98 -12.87
C GLU A 176 -4.08 19.83 -12.92
N HIS A 177 -3.36 20.35 -11.92
CA HIS A 177 -1.90 20.25 -11.83
C HIS A 177 -1.51 18.95 -11.12
N ILE A 178 -0.73 18.11 -11.77
CA ILE A 178 -0.29 16.82 -11.22
C ILE A 178 1.22 16.74 -11.31
N GLU A 179 1.87 16.55 -10.17
CA GLU A 179 3.31 16.31 -10.11
C GLU A 179 3.56 14.84 -9.76
N LYS A 180 4.58 14.23 -10.36
CA LYS A 180 5.11 12.94 -9.91
C LYS A 180 6.45 13.15 -9.23
N TRP A 181 6.52 12.71 -7.98
CA TRP A 181 7.72 12.78 -7.16
C TRP A 181 8.36 11.39 -7.16
N PRO A 182 9.57 11.22 -7.73
CA PRO A 182 10.23 9.91 -7.76
C PRO A 182 10.56 9.40 -6.36
N ARG A 183 10.48 8.08 -6.20
CA ARG A 183 10.98 7.38 -5.02
C ARG A 183 12.49 7.50 -4.93
N VAL A 184 13.03 7.60 -3.72
CA VAL A 184 14.47 7.61 -3.44
C VAL A 184 14.86 6.34 -2.69
N GLU A 185 15.82 5.59 -3.22
CA GLU A 185 16.35 4.36 -2.61
C GLU A 185 17.86 4.21 -2.90
N PRO A 186 18.73 4.08 -1.88
CA PRO A 186 18.43 4.24 -0.45
C PRO A 186 18.08 5.69 -0.10
N GLN A 187 17.41 5.88 1.04
CA GLN A 187 17.07 7.22 1.54
C GLN A 187 18.31 8.12 1.61
N LEU A 188 18.14 9.35 1.17
CA LEU A 188 19.12 10.42 1.29
C LEU A 188 18.99 11.11 2.64
N GLY A 189 20.12 11.22 3.32
CA GLY A 189 20.31 12.03 4.51
C GLY A 189 21.55 12.89 4.33
N CYS A 190 21.61 13.99 5.08
CA CYS A 190 22.81 14.81 5.13
C CYS A 190 23.54 14.56 6.45
N ASP A 191 24.86 14.41 6.36
CA ASP A 191 25.77 14.07 7.47
C ASP A 191 26.60 15.29 7.92
#